data_AF-A0A958BXL3-F1
#
_entry.id   AF-A0A958BXL3-F1
#
_cell.length_a   1.000
_cell.length_b   1.000
_cell.length_c   1.000
_cell.angle_alpha   90.00
_cell.angle_beta   90.00
_cell.angle_gamma   90.00
#
_symmetry.space_group_name_H-M   'P 1'
#
loop_
_entity.id
_entity.type
_entity.pdbx_description
1 polymer ?
#
loop_
_entity_poly.entity_id
_entity_poly.type
_entity_poly.pdbx_seq_one_letter_code
_entity_poly.pdbx_strand_id
1 'polypeptide(L)'
;MEIYSKQLPLLWDADVIVVGSGSAGATAAIAAARNGAKTVLIERFGFLGGTSTQVLDTFYGFYTPGQVAYKVVGGVPDDVVAGLKQRNAAFERPNTYGAGTGVTYDPFTLQVV
;
A
#
# COMPACT_ATOMS: atom_id res chain seq x y z
N MET A 1 -24.59 -10.26 -38.84
CA MET A 1 -24.07 -10.41 -37.46
C MET A 1 -24.28 -9.07 -36.79
N GLU A 2 -25.23 -8.96 -35.85
CA GLU A 2 -25.46 -7.70 -35.14
C GLU A 2 -24.43 -7.56 -34.02
N ILE A 3 -23.70 -6.44 -34.03
CA ILE A 3 -22.71 -6.11 -33.01
C ILE A 3 -23.43 -5.25 -31.97
N TYR A 4 -23.47 -5.72 -30.73
CA TYR A 4 -23.98 -4.94 -29.61
C TYR A 4 -23.12 -3.68 -29.41
N SER A 5 -23.75 -2.51 -29.39
CA SER A 5 -23.11 -1.24 -29.06
C SER A 5 -23.92 -0.47 -28.02
N LYS A 6 -23.23 0.12 -27.05
CA LYS A 6 -23.81 0.98 -26.02
C LYS A 6 -22.83 2.09 -25.68
N GLN A 7 -23.31 3.33 -25.69
CA GLN A 7 -22.54 4.47 -25.20
C GLN A 7 -22.58 4.46 -23.66
N LEU A 8 -21.41 4.43 -23.03
CA LEU A 8 -21.30 4.45 -21.57
C LEU A 8 -21.06 5.89 -21.11
N PRO A 9 -21.68 6.31 -19.99
CA PRO A 9 -21.38 7.60 -19.39
C PRO A 9 -19.94 7.61 -18.88
N LEU A 10 -19.26 8.75 -19.04
CA LEU A 10 -17.98 8.98 -18.39
C LEU A 10 -18.22 9.17 -16.89
N LEU A 11 -17.75 8.23 -16.08
CA LEU A 11 -17.91 8.30 -14.62
C LEU A 11 -16.84 9.20 -13.97
N TRP A 12 -15.60 9.02 -14.38
CA TRP A 12 -14.45 9.80 -13.94
C TRP A 12 -13.50 10.06 -15.09
N ASP A 13 -12.91 11.25 -15.07
CA ASP A 13 -11.84 11.66 -15.96
C ASP A 13 -10.54 11.69 -15.15
N ALA A 14 -9.44 11.15 -15.69
CA ALA A 14 -8.19 10.94 -14.94
C ALA A 14 -6.98 10.82 -15.86
N ASP A 15 -5.83 11.32 -15.39
CA ASP A 15 -4.54 11.11 -16.05
C ASP A 15 -3.98 9.71 -15.73
N VAL A 16 -4.25 9.21 -14.52
CA VAL A 16 -3.78 7.91 -14.03
C VAL A 16 -4.93 7.17 -13.34
N ILE A 17 -5.17 5.93 -13.78
CA ILE A 17 -6.11 5.01 -13.13
C ILE A 17 -5.31 3.84 -12.56
N VAL A 18 -5.44 3.61 -11.26
CA VAL A 18 -4.87 2.47 -10.56
C VAL A 18 -5.98 1.51 -10.16
N VAL A 19 -5.84 0.24 -10.55
CA VAL A 19 -6.81 -0.82 -10.21
C VAL A 19 -6.19 -1.74 -9.17
N GLY A 20 -6.78 -1.75 -7.98
CA GLY A 20 -6.33 -2.47 -6.79
C GLY A 20 -5.59 -1.56 -5.81
N SER A 21 -5.99 -1.60 -4.54
CA SER A 21 -5.45 -0.78 -3.44
C SER A 21 -4.52 -1.56 -2.50
N GLY A 22 -3.93 -2.66 -2.97
CA GLY A 22 -2.84 -3.33 -2.25
C GLY A 22 -1.61 -2.44 -2.10
N SER A 23 -0.61 -2.90 -1.35
CA SER A 23 0.65 -2.15 -1.11
C SER A 23 1.22 -1.49 -2.37
N ALA A 24 1.27 -2.20 -3.51
CA ALA A 24 1.75 -1.65 -4.78
C ALA A 24 0.83 -0.56 -5.36
N GLY A 25 -0.48 -0.83 -5.44
CA GLY A 25 -1.44 0.09 -6.06
C GLY A 25 -1.71 1.33 -5.23
N ALA A 26 -1.85 1.20 -3.91
CA ALA A 26 -1.95 2.33 -3.00
C ALA A 26 -0.70 3.24 -3.10
N THR A 27 0.49 2.64 -3.09
CA THR A 27 1.75 3.39 -3.25
C THR A 27 1.83 4.10 -4.61
N ALA A 28 1.44 3.42 -5.70
CA ALA A 28 1.41 4.01 -7.04
C ALA A 28 0.41 5.18 -7.13
N ALA A 29 -0.79 5.04 -6.57
CA ALA A 29 -1.81 6.08 -6.57
C ALA A 29 -1.36 7.30 -5.75
N ILE A 30 -0.77 7.07 -4.55
CA ILE A 30 -0.21 8.15 -3.72
C ILE A 30 0.92 8.86 -4.47
N ALA A 31 1.83 8.11 -5.09
CA ALA A 31 2.93 8.70 -5.85
C ALA A 31 2.42 9.52 -7.05
N ALA A 32 1.47 9.02 -7.83
CA ALA A 32 0.88 9.73 -8.95
C ALA A 32 0.20 11.04 -8.51
N ALA A 33 -0.64 10.97 -7.47
CA ALA A 33 -1.33 12.12 -6.92
C ALA A 33 -0.34 13.17 -6.37
N ARG A 34 0.72 12.75 -5.66
CA ARG A 34 1.77 13.65 -5.16
C ARG A 34 2.57 14.33 -6.26
N ASN A 35 2.63 13.72 -7.45
CA ASN A 35 3.24 14.33 -8.65
C ASN A 35 2.24 15.16 -9.47
N GLY A 36 1.04 15.43 -8.94
CA GLY A 36 0.06 16.34 -9.55
C GLY A 36 -0.88 15.70 -10.57
N ALA A 37 -0.83 14.38 -10.76
CA ALA A 37 -1.75 13.70 -11.68
C ALA A 37 -3.16 13.60 -11.09
N LYS A 38 -4.18 13.85 -11.91
CA LYS A 38 -5.58 13.53 -11.59
C LYS A 38 -5.73 12.02 -11.52
N THR A 39 -5.69 11.49 -10.30
CA THR A 39 -5.55 10.05 -10.05
C THR A 39 -6.85 9.43 -9.56
N VAL A 40 -7.25 8.31 -10.13
CA VAL A 40 -8.38 7.48 -9.67
C VAL A 40 -7.84 6.14 -9.19
N LEU A 41 -8.16 5.77 -7.95
CA LEU A 41 -7.87 4.45 -7.38
C LEU A 41 -9.17 3.66 -7.27
N ILE A 42 -9.19 2.45 -7.82
CA ILE A 42 -10.34 1.55 -7.82
C ILE A 42 -10.01 0.34 -6.96
N GLU A 43 -10.88 0.01 -6.01
CA GLU A 43 -10.78 -1.19 -5.19
C GLU A 43 -12.10 -1.97 -5.24
N ARG A 44 -12.00 -3.29 -5.35
CA ARG A 44 -13.15 -4.20 -5.33
C ARG A 44 -13.63 -4.52 -3.92
N PHE A 45 -12.74 -4.43 -2.93
CA PHE A 45 -13.01 -4.69 -1.53
C PHE A 45 -13.59 -3.46 -0.81
N GLY A 46 -14.24 -3.68 0.33
CA GLY A 46 -14.74 -2.60 1.19
C GLY A 46 -13.68 -1.93 2.06
N PHE A 47 -12.39 -2.22 1.82
CA PHE A 47 -11.26 -1.72 2.59
C PHE A 47 -10.00 -1.67 1.71
N LEU A 48 -9.04 -0.84 2.08
CA LEU A 48 -7.77 -0.68 1.36
C LEU A 48 -6.66 -1.61 1.91
N GLY A 49 -5.53 -1.69 1.22
CA GLY A 49 -4.31 -2.35 1.69
C GLY A 49 -4.11 -3.79 1.18
N GLY A 50 -5.11 -4.39 0.54
CA GLY A 50 -4.99 -5.68 -0.13
C GLY A 50 -4.57 -6.81 0.81
N THR A 51 -3.59 -7.65 0.43
CA THR A 51 -3.14 -8.78 1.25
C THR A 51 -2.58 -8.32 2.60
N SER A 52 -1.99 -7.13 2.66
CA SER A 52 -1.45 -6.55 3.89
C SER A 52 -2.52 -6.35 4.96
N THR A 53 -3.76 -6.05 4.60
CA THR A 53 -4.87 -5.88 5.55
C THR A 53 -5.76 -7.12 5.68
N GLN A 54 -5.69 -8.06 4.73
CA GLN A 54 -6.50 -9.28 4.74
C GLN A 54 -5.91 -10.39 5.61
N VAL A 55 -4.60 -10.64 5.52
CA VAL A 55 -4.00 -11.86 6.09
C VAL A 55 -2.59 -11.68 6.67
N LEU A 56 -1.93 -10.55 6.45
CA LEU A 56 -0.57 -10.32 6.93
C LEU A 56 -0.56 -9.40 8.16
N ASP A 57 0.50 -9.52 8.96
CA ASP A 57 0.73 -8.69 10.16
C ASP A 57 2.08 -7.95 10.11
N THR A 58 2.89 -8.15 9.06
CA THR A 58 4.29 -7.69 9.04
C THR A 58 4.74 -7.29 7.63
N PHE A 59 5.34 -6.12 7.51
CA PHE A 59 6.08 -5.69 6.34
C PHE A 59 7.53 -6.15 6.42
N TYR A 60 7.99 -6.85 5.38
CA TYR A 60 9.39 -7.21 5.17
C TYR A 60 9.96 -6.48 3.94
N GLY A 61 11.29 -6.47 3.83
CA GLY A 61 11.98 -5.89 2.68
C GLY A 61 12.29 -4.39 2.82
N PHE A 62 11.92 -3.75 3.93
CA PHE A 62 12.35 -2.37 4.20
C PHE A 62 13.81 -2.28 4.63
N TYR A 63 14.33 -3.35 5.23
CA TYR A 63 15.69 -3.45 5.72
C TYR A 63 16.41 -4.63 5.09
N THR A 64 17.74 -4.56 4.98
CA THR A 64 18.56 -5.69 4.55
C THR A 64 18.49 -6.86 5.53
N PRO A 65 18.59 -8.11 5.05
CA PRO A 65 18.83 -9.25 5.91
C PRO A 65 20.25 -9.19 6.51
N GLY A 66 20.46 -9.84 7.65
CA GLY A 66 21.77 -9.97 8.30
C GLY A 66 21.81 -9.48 9.75
N GLN A 67 22.98 -9.60 10.40
CA GLN A 67 23.15 -9.20 11.81
C GLN A 67 22.95 -7.70 12.03
N VAL A 68 23.28 -6.88 11.02
CA VAL A 68 23.08 -5.43 11.03
C VAL A 68 22.04 -5.09 9.97
N ALA A 69 20.95 -4.46 10.38
CA ALA A 69 19.87 -4.05 9.49
C ALA A 69 20.17 -2.67 8.91
N TYR A 70 20.19 -2.55 7.58
CA TYR A 70 20.26 -1.27 6.87
C TYR A 70 18.92 -0.97 6.20
N LYS A 71 18.39 0.23 6.40
CA LYS A 71 17.16 0.69 5.74
C LYS A 71 17.43 0.91 4.25
N VAL A 72 16.69 0.21 3.38
CA VAL A 72 16.88 0.23 1.92
C VAL A 72 15.63 0.62 1.12
N VAL A 73 14.44 0.56 1.72
CA VAL A 73 13.20 1.08 1.12
C VAL A 73 12.61 2.14 2.03
N GLY A 74 12.28 3.30 1.46
CA GLY A 74 11.63 4.41 2.15
C GLY A 74 10.60 5.12 1.27
N GLY A 75 10.21 6.34 1.64
CA GLY A 75 9.22 7.15 0.92
C GLY A 75 7.80 6.87 1.41
N VAL A 76 6.85 6.58 0.51
CA VAL A 76 5.46 6.29 0.89
C VAL A 76 5.34 5.20 1.97
N PRO A 77 6.11 4.08 1.95
CA PRO A 77 6.11 3.13 3.04
C PRO A 77 6.49 3.72 4.41
N ASP A 78 7.37 4.73 4.45
CA ASP A 78 7.73 5.40 5.70
C ASP A 78 6.56 6.23 6.24
N ASP A 79 5.81 6.89 5.36
CA ASP A 79 4.60 7.63 5.75
C ASP A 79 3.55 6.68 6.35
N VAL A 80 3.35 5.51 5.74
CA VAL A 80 2.43 4.48 6.24
C VAL A 80 2.89 3.97 7.61
N VAL A 81 4.16 3.62 7.76
CA VAL A 81 4.71 3.16 9.05
C VAL A 81 4.62 4.26 10.11
N ALA A 82 4.88 5.52 9.74
CA ALA A 82 4.74 6.66 10.65
C ALA A 82 3.30 6.84 11.12
N GLY A 83 2.32 6.78 10.20
CA GLY A 83 0.91 6.90 10.54
C GLY A 83 0.40 5.75 11.43
N LEU A 84 0.92 4.53 11.24
CA LEU A 84 0.66 3.40 12.13
C LEU A 84 1.29 3.61 13.52
N LYS A 85 2.57 4.01 13.58
CA LYS A 85 3.28 4.27 14.84
C LYS A 85 2.61 5.39 15.65
N GLN A 86 2.12 6.45 14.99
CA GLN A 86 1.36 7.52 15.64
C GLN A 86 0.09 7.02 16.34
N ARG A 87 -0.46 5.89 15.88
CA ARG A 87 -1.65 5.24 16.44
C ARG A 87 -1.31 4.10 17.40
N ASN A 88 -0.02 3.93 17.75
CA ASN A 88 0.50 2.78 18.50
C ASN A 88 0.15 1.43 17.86
N ALA A 89 0.01 1.41 16.53
CA ALA A 89 -0.46 0.27 15.75
C ALA A 89 0.66 -0.41 14.96
N ALA A 90 1.93 -0.06 15.20
CA ALA A 90 3.07 -0.75 14.63
C ALA A 90 4.33 -0.66 15.49
N PHE A 91 5.18 -1.68 15.39
CA PHE A 91 6.51 -1.72 16.01
C PHE A 91 7.48 -2.53 15.14
N GLU A 92 8.77 -2.27 15.31
CA GLU A 92 9.82 -3.01 14.62
C GLU A 92 10.17 -4.28 15.39
N ARG A 93 10.19 -5.41 14.70
CA ARG A 93 10.72 -6.68 15.21
C ARG A 93 12.16 -6.85 14.72
N PRO A 94 13.15 -6.96 15.63
CA PRO A 94 14.53 -7.25 15.27
C PRO A 94 14.63 -8.53 14.42
N ASN A 95 15.62 -8.57 13.52
CA ASN A 95 15.84 -9.70 12.64
C ASN A 95 15.84 -11.04 13.41
N THR A 96 14.87 -11.89 13.10
CA THR A 96 14.79 -13.25 13.62
C THR A 96 14.91 -14.17 12.39
N TYR A 97 15.95 -15.01 12.35
CA TYR A 97 16.18 -16.01 11.28
C TYR A 97 16.59 -15.48 9.89
N GLY A 98 17.15 -14.27 9.79
CA GLY A 98 17.80 -13.80 8.57
C GLY A 98 16.87 -13.11 7.56
N ALA A 99 15.62 -12.83 7.93
CA ALA A 99 14.66 -12.11 7.09
C ALA A 99 14.84 -10.57 7.10
N GLY A 100 15.72 -10.05 7.96
CA GLY A 100 15.87 -8.62 8.22
C GLY A 100 14.84 -8.09 9.22
N THR A 101 14.95 -6.81 9.58
CA THR A 101 13.99 -6.16 10.48
C THR A 101 12.63 -6.08 9.82
N GLY A 102 11.61 -6.64 10.48
CA GLY A 102 10.21 -6.55 10.05
C GLY A 102 9.49 -5.41 10.77
N VAL A 103 8.50 -4.80 10.12
CA VAL A 103 7.57 -3.88 10.77
C VAL A 103 6.25 -4.58 10.97
N THR A 104 5.94 -4.96 12.20
CA THR A 104 4.65 -5.54 12.55
C THR A 104 3.63 -4.45 12.77
N TYR A 105 2.41 -4.69 12.33
CA TYR A 105 1.32 -3.72 12.39
C TYR A 105 -0.03 -4.37 12.69
N ASP A 106 -0.97 -3.55 13.15
CA ASP A 106 -2.39 -3.91 13.23
C ASP A 106 -3.06 -3.78 11.84
N PRO A 107 -3.55 -4.88 11.24
CA PRO A 107 -4.08 -4.86 9.88
C PRO A 107 -5.38 -4.05 9.74
N PHE A 108 -6.15 -3.86 10.80
CA PHE A 108 -7.36 -3.03 10.76
C PHE A 108 -7.01 -1.54 10.72
N THR A 109 -6.06 -1.11 11.54
CA THR A 109 -5.58 0.28 11.55
C THR A 109 -4.90 0.63 10.24
N LEU A 110 -4.18 -0.30 9.61
CA LEU A 110 -3.56 -0.08 8.28
C LEU A 110 -4.57 0.35 7.21
N GLN A 111 -5.86 -0.01 7.32
CA GLN A 111 -6.87 0.36 6.33
C GLN A 111 -7.15 1.88 6.28
N VAL A 112 -6.76 2.62 7.30
CA VAL A 112 -7.06 4.06 7.48
C VAL A 112 -5.82 4.93 7.62
N VAL A 113 -4.65 4.39 7.25
CA VAL A 113 -3.35 5.08 7.29
C VAL A 113 -2.84 5.31 5.88
#